data_AF-A0ABD0JAS9-F1
#
_entry.id   AF-A0ABD0JAS9-F1
#
_cell.length_a   1.000
_cell.length_b   1.000
_cell.length_c   1.000
_cell.angle_alpha   90.00
_cell.angle_beta   90.00
_cell.angle_gamma   90.00
#
_symmetry.space_group_name_H-M   'P 1'
#
loop_
_entity.id
_entity.type
_entity.pdbx_description
1 polymer ?
#
loop_
_entity_poly.entity_id
_entity_poly.type
_entity_poly.pdbx_seq_one_letter_code
_entity_poly.pdbx_strand_id
1 'polypeptide(L)'
;PRVRHSFWSLIVGGMVTWTSTYGCNQASVQRFSSLPTLSGARKAVLLNVLGHVLLISIACLAGIVVFAYYVQEGCDPLTSNRVDNPNQIIPYFVMEVLSTPGLPGLFISCLFSGALSSMSSSLNALSAVTWEDFLKPVLGHRLTELQKTWVAKLLVLIYGGLGTGVAFMVMRLGGTVLQASLSFTGAATGPALGMFLLGGVFPWANAAGAVVGGIVGLIFPLWISVGAYSLPTASLSLPFPTNGCLADNATMSTMTTEAVTLTTLPATSVTETGLSGIDQLYTISYLWYGSIGTGTVVVVGLIVSVITGPMKMDDIDPVYLIPIFDRLFCCLPASWRKTLRCHKDFPRPEDIKEADALSMELVIHTSDTSHTNVTTTDVKGSVTSVDSGQGSHSDADSDVKEISTETSIEMTKM
;
A
#
# COMPACT_ATOMS: atom_id res chain seq x y z
N PRO A 1 14.69 -6.01 -17.49
CA PRO A 1 14.45 -5.44 -16.14
C PRO A 1 14.94 -6.35 -14.99
N ARG A 2 16.18 -6.86 -15.06
CA ARG A 2 16.76 -7.81 -14.08
C ARG A 2 17.72 -7.17 -13.07
N VAL A 3 18.20 -5.97 -13.37
CA VAL A 3 19.00 -5.18 -12.42
C VAL A 3 18.11 -4.82 -11.22
N ARG A 4 18.53 -5.21 -10.00
CA ARG A 4 17.73 -5.02 -8.76
C ARG A 4 17.32 -3.57 -8.57
N HIS A 5 18.26 -2.65 -8.71
CA HIS A 5 18.02 -1.21 -8.64
C HIS A 5 18.51 -0.54 -9.92
N SER A 6 17.56 -0.23 -10.81
CA SER A 6 17.82 0.58 -12.01
C SER A 6 17.05 1.90 -11.89
N PHE A 7 17.49 2.93 -12.62
CA PHE A 7 16.75 4.19 -12.74
C PHE A 7 15.27 3.95 -13.07
N TRP A 8 15.00 3.08 -14.06
CA TRP A 8 13.64 2.77 -14.49
C TRP A 8 12.82 1.99 -13.47
N SER A 9 13.42 1.01 -12.78
CA SER A 9 12.69 0.24 -11.77
C SER A 9 12.33 1.10 -10.56
N LEU A 10 13.21 2.04 -10.17
CA LEU A 10 12.96 2.97 -9.07
C LEU A 10 11.90 3.99 -9.43
N ILE A 11 11.98 4.60 -10.62
CA ILE A 11 11.03 5.62 -11.04
C ILE A 11 9.68 4.99 -11.39
N VAL A 12 9.63 4.06 -12.34
CA VAL A 12 8.36 3.51 -12.84
C VAL A 12 7.77 2.49 -11.88
N GLY A 13 8.56 1.49 -11.48
CA GLY A 13 8.11 0.45 -10.56
C GLY A 13 7.80 0.99 -9.16
N GLY A 14 8.67 1.88 -8.66
CA GLY A 14 8.44 2.62 -7.43
C GLY A 14 7.18 3.49 -7.50
N MET A 15 6.98 4.28 -8.58
CA MET A 15 5.79 5.12 -8.72
C MET A 15 4.51 4.31 -8.63
N VAL A 16 4.40 3.17 -9.32
CA VAL A 16 3.21 2.31 -9.26
C VAL A 16 2.98 1.80 -7.84
N THR A 17 4.04 1.28 -7.20
CA THR A 17 3.95 0.74 -5.84
C THR A 17 3.51 1.81 -4.83
N TRP A 18 4.15 2.98 -4.85
CA TRP A 18 3.82 4.08 -3.95
C TRP A 18 2.45 4.68 -4.24
N THR A 19 2.06 4.80 -5.52
CA THR A 19 0.70 5.26 -5.89
C THR A 19 -0.35 4.32 -5.32
N SER A 20 -0.13 3.01 -5.40
CA SER A 20 -1.04 2.04 -4.77
C SER A 20 -1.06 2.19 -3.24
N THR A 21 0.11 2.37 -2.62
CA THR A 21 0.23 2.53 -1.16
C THR A 21 -0.50 3.77 -0.66
N TYR A 22 -0.51 4.87 -1.40
CA TYR A 22 -1.24 6.07 -0.98
C TYR A 22 -2.70 6.07 -1.44
N GLY A 23 -2.99 5.57 -2.64
CA GLY A 23 -4.31 5.70 -3.26
C GLY A 23 -5.29 4.57 -2.92
N CYS A 24 -4.80 3.36 -2.66
CA CYS A 24 -5.64 2.17 -2.55
C CYS A 24 -5.49 1.46 -1.19
N ASN A 25 -4.45 1.77 -0.43
CA ASN A 25 -4.24 1.16 0.88
C ASN A 25 -5.23 1.72 1.91
N GLN A 26 -5.94 0.84 2.61
CA GLN A 26 -6.96 1.24 3.56
C GLN A 26 -6.43 2.18 4.65
N ALA A 27 -5.24 1.89 5.21
CA ALA A 27 -4.66 2.74 6.25
C ALA A 27 -4.41 4.19 5.78
N SER A 28 -4.09 4.38 4.50
CA SER A 28 -3.89 5.70 3.91
C SER A 28 -5.22 6.40 3.61
N VAL A 29 -6.17 5.68 3.01
CA VAL A 29 -7.51 6.20 2.70
C VAL A 29 -8.21 6.67 3.98
N GLN A 30 -8.19 5.87 5.05
CA GLN A 30 -8.77 6.23 6.34
C GLN A 30 -8.22 7.55 6.91
N ARG A 31 -6.90 7.77 6.81
CA ARG A 31 -6.25 9.01 7.27
C ARG A 31 -6.63 10.23 6.43
N PHE A 32 -6.98 10.04 5.15
CA PHE A 32 -7.39 11.14 4.28
C PHE A 32 -8.87 11.48 4.46
N SER A 33 -9.70 10.46 4.70
CA SER A 33 -11.12 10.62 4.97
C SER A 33 -11.41 11.22 6.35
N SER A 34 -10.50 11.07 7.32
CA SER A 34 -10.63 11.69 8.64
C SER A 34 -10.37 13.20 8.66
N LEU A 35 -9.88 13.78 7.56
CA LEU A 35 -9.62 15.21 7.43
C LEU A 35 -10.85 15.95 6.89
N PRO A 36 -11.23 17.10 7.48
CA PRO A 36 -12.49 17.78 7.18
C PRO A 36 -12.56 18.32 5.74
N THR A 37 -11.42 18.64 5.14
CA THR A 37 -11.38 19.23 3.79
C THR A 37 -10.46 18.46 2.86
N LEU A 38 -10.72 18.54 1.56
CA LEU A 38 -9.86 17.91 0.55
C LEU A 38 -8.47 18.58 0.51
N SER A 39 -8.44 19.90 0.69
CA SER A 39 -7.19 20.67 0.81
C SER A 39 -6.36 20.25 2.01
N GLY A 40 -6.99 19.92 3.15
CA GLY A 40 -6.33 19.33 4.31
C GLY A 40 -5.66 17.99 3.98
N ALA A 41 -6.40 17.09 3.33
CA ALA A 41 -5.87 15.80 2.89
C ALA A 41 -4.69 15.94 1.92
N ARG A 42 -4.79 16.83 0.92
CA ARG A 42 -3.69 17.12 -0.03
C ARG A 42 -2.42 17.61 0.69
N LYS A 43 -2.56 18.52 1.65
CA LYS A 43 -1.43 19.04 2.45
C LYS A 43 -0.81 17.94 3.34
N ALA A 44 -1.64 17.09 3.95
CA ALA A 44 -1.17 15.97 4.76
C ALA A 44 -0.35 14.96 3.94
N VAL A 45 -0.81 14.62 2.72
CA VAL A 45 -0.05 13.78 1.78
C VAL A 45 1.28 14.43 1.43
N LEU A 46 1.29 15.71 1.08
CA LEU A 46 2.51 16.41 0.70
C LEU A 46 3.53 16.46 1.86
N LEU A 47 3.07 16.75 3.07
CA LEU A 47 3.91 16.74 4.26
C LEU A 47 4.48 15.34 4.53
N ASN A 48 3.67 14.29 4.36
CA ASN A 48 4.12 12.92 4.50
C ASN A 48 5.19 12.53 3.47
N VAL A 49 5.04 12.97 2.21
CA VAL A 49 6.05 12.75 1.16
C VAL A 49 7.38 13.41 1.53
N LEU A 50 7.36 14.66 2.01
CA LEU A 50 8.56 15.35 2.48
C LEU A 50 9.23 14.62 3.65
N GLY A 51 8.44 14.18 4.62
CA GLY A 51 8.94 13.37 5.74
C GLY A 51 9.57 12.05 5.29
N HIS A 52 8.98 11.39 4.30
CA HIS A 52 9.50 10.13 3.77
C HIS A 52 10.83 10.32 3.01
N VAL A 53 10.94 11.38 2.20
CA VAL A 53 12.20 11.74 1.52
C VAL A 53 13.31 12.00 2.53
N LEU A 54 13.03 12.76 3.59
CA LEU A 54 14.00 13.02 4.66
C LEU A 54 14.42 11.73 5.37
N LEU A 55 13.45 10.90 5.74
CA LEU A 55 13.69 9.63 6.44
C LEU A 55 14.57 8.69 5.62
N ILE A 56 14.24 8.48 4.34
CA ILE A 56 15.04 7.62 3.45
C ILE A 56 16.45 8.20 3.28
N SER A 57 16.59 9.51 3.11
CA SER A 57 17.90 10.16 2.93
C SER A 57 18.79 9.94 4.15
N ILE A 58 18.25 10.11 5.36
CA ILE A 58 18.98 9.85 6.61
C ILE A 58 19.34 8.37 6.75
N ALA A 59 18.42 7.45 6.42
CA ALA A 59 18.68 6.02 6.47
C ALA A 59 19.79 5.58 5.50
N CYS A 60 19.79 6.10 4.27
CA CYS A 60 20.86 5.87 3.31
C CYS A 60 22.21 6.42 3.79
N LEU A 61 22.21 7.65 4.33
CA LEU A 61 23.42 8.25 4.90
C LEU A 61 23.97 7.43 6.06
N ALA A 62 23.10 6.96 6.97
CA ALA A 62 23.49 6.08 8.06
C ALA A 62 24.15 4.79 7.55
N GLY A 63 23.59 4.15 6.52
CA GLY A 63 24.21 2.98 5.89
C GLY A 63 25.61 3.27 5.32
N ILE A 64 25.81 4.42 4.69
CA ILE A 64 27.13 4.85 4.17
C ILE A 64 28.12 5.10 5.31
N VAL A 65 27.68 5.74 6.40
CA VAL A 65 28.52 5.99 7.59
C VAL A 65 28.97 4.67 8.22
N VAL A 66 28.05 3.72 8.41
CA VAL A 66 28.38 2.41 8.99
C VAL A 66 29.32 1.62 8.07
N PHE A 67 29.11 1.68 6.76
CA PHE A 67 30.04 1.10 5.79
C PHE A 67 31.44 1.71 5.91
N ALA A 68 31.55 3.03 5.93
CA ALA A 68 32.83 3.72 6.04
C ALA A 68 33.55 3.43 7.36
N TYR A 69 32.80 3.31 8.47
CA TYR A 69 33.34 2.96 9.77
C TYR A 69 33.99 1.57 9.77
N TYR A 70 33.28 0.53 9.34
CA TYR A 70 33.83 -0.83 9.33
C TYR A 70 34.94 -1.05 8.30
N VAL A 71 34.96 -0.27 7.22
CA VAL A 71 36.09 -0.23 6.28
C VAL A 71 37.32 0.38 6.95
N GLN A 72 37.17 1.44 7.75
CA GLN A 72 38.28 2.08 8.47
C GLN A 72 38.83 1.22 9.60
N GLU A 73 37.96 0.56 10.38
CA GLU A 73 38.35 -0.39 11.42
C GLU A 73 38.97 -1.68 10.83
N GLY A 74 38.76 -1.95 9.54
CA GLY A 74 39.28 -3.15 8.88
C GLY A 74 38.63 -4.43 9.36
N CYS A 75 37.43 -4.35 9.93
CA CYS A 75 36.67 -5.49 10.43
C CYS A 75 35.18 -5.36 10.12
N ASP A 76 34.68 -6.18 9.21
CA ASP A 76 33.25 -6.29 8.96
C ASP A 76 32.59 -7.26 9.97
N PRO A 77 31.56 -6.82 10.72
CA PRO A 77 30.89 -7.64 11.72
C PRO A 77 30.20 -8.88 11.14
N LEU A 78 29.83 -8.85 9.85
CA LEU A 78 29.16 -9.98 9.19
C LEU A 78 30.15 -11.09 8.83
N THR A 79 31.26 -10.76 8.16
CA THR A 79 32.30 -11.75 7.80
C THR A 79 33.08 -12.27 9.00
N SER A 80 33.17 -11.49 10.08
CA SER A 80 33.81 -11.91 11.34
C SER A 80 32.92 -12.73 12.28
N ASN A 81 31.68 -13.06 11.89
CA ASN A 81 30.69 -13.76 12.73
C ASN A 81 30.38 -13.06 14.06
N ARG A 82 30.57 -11.74 14.14
CA ARG A 82 30.05 -10.95 15.28
C ARG A 82 28.55 -10.70 15.16
N VAL A 83 28.03 -10.79 13.93
CA VAL A 83 26.63 -10.66 13.56
C VAL A 83 26.26 -11.77 12.59
N ASP A 84 25.18 -12.51 12.87
CA ASP A 84 24.71 -13.61 12.02
C ASP A 84 23.90 -13.13 10.81
N ASN A 85 23.35 -11.92 10.89
CA ASN A 85 22.36 -11.44 9.94
C ASN A 85 22.62 -9.97 9.52
N PRO A 86 22.65 -9.64 8.21
CA PRO A 86 22.92 -8.28 7.76
C PRO A 86 21.93 -7.23 8.29
N ASN A 87 20.72 -7.62 8.69
CA ASN A 87 19.72 -6.72 9.25
C ASN A 87 20.06 -6.27 10.70
N GLN A 88 21.05 -6.90 11.36
CA GLN A 88 21.51 -6.56 12.71
C GLN A 88 22.69 -5.57 12.72
N ILE A 89 23.28 -5.24 11.56
CA ILE A 89 24.48 -4.40 11.45
C ILE A 89 24.26 -3.01 12.08
N ILE A 90 23.14 -2.35 11.77
CA ILE A 90 22.87 -0.99 12.31
C ILE A 90 22.66 -1.02 13.83
N PRO A 91 21.82 -1.89 14.40
CA PRO A 91 21.73 -2.04 15.85
C PRO A 91 23.09 -2.37 16.50
N TYR A 92 23.87 -3.27 15.91
CA TYR A 92 25.19 -3.64 16.42
C TYR A 92 26.16 -2.44 16.45
N PHE A 93 26.23 -1.68 15.35
CA PHE A 93 27.02 -0.46 15.26
C PHE A 93 26.64 0.58 16.33
N VAL A 94 25.35 0.77 16.58
CA VAL A 94 24.88 1.70 17.61
C VAL A 94 25.31 1.25 19.00
N MET A 95 25.21 -0.04 19.30
CA MET A 95 25.65 -0.59 20.59
C MET A 95 27.16 -0.42 20.79
N GLU A 96 27.95 -0.58 19.73
CA GLU A 96 29.41 -0.45 19.75
C GLU A 96 29.85 1.02 19.94
N VAL A 97 29.35 1.93 19.10
CA VAL A 97 29.81 3.33 19.07
C VAL A 97 29.19 4.18 20.17
N LEU A 98 27.89 4.03 20.45
CA LEU A 98 27.17 4.86 21.41
C LEU A 98 27.23 4.30 22.83
N SER A 99 28.28 3.56 23.21
CA SER A 99 28.54 2.86 24.49
C SER A 99 28.31 3.66 25.80
N THR A 100 27.79 4.88 25.73
CA THR A 100 27.24 5.67 26.84
C THR A 100 25.93 5.06 27.35
N PRO A 101 25.80 4.81 28.67
CA PRO A 101 24.56 4.29 29.26
C PRO A 101 23.33 5.12 28.88
N GLY A 102 22.25 4.44 28.47
CA GLY A 102 20.96 5.06 28.11
C GLY A 102 20.80 5.42 26.63
N LEU A 103 21.88 5.77 25.92
CA LEU A 103 21.78 6.21 24.52
C LEU A 103 21.44 5.07 23.54
N PRO A 104 22.04 3.87 23.64
CA PRO A 104 21.59 2.73 22.84
C PRO A 104 20.17 2.28 23.19
N GLY A 105 19.78 2.38 24.47
CA GLY A 105 18.42 2.12 24.92
C GLY A 105 17.40 3.06 24.30
N LEU A 106 17.73 4.36 24.22
CA LEU A 106 16.92 5.37 23.53
C LEU A 106 16.76 5.02 22.04
N PHE A 107 17.85 4.66 21.36
CA PHE A 107 17.81 4.24 19.95
C PHE A 107 16.87 3.05 19.73
N ILE A 108 17.02 1.99 20.52
CA ILE A 108 16.17 0.79 20.42
C ILE A 108 14.70 1.14 20.73
N SER A 109 14.44 2.04 21.69
CA SER A 109 13.07 2.50 22.00
C SER A 109 12.42 3.24 20.82
N CYS A 110 13.17 4.11 20.13
CA CYS A 110 12.70 4.82 18.94
C CYS A 110 12.42 3.86 17.78
N LEU A 111 13.30 2.86 17.58
CA LEU A 111 13.12 1.82 16.58
C LEU A 111 11.83 1.02 16.81
N PHE A 112 11.59 0.57 18.05
CA PHE A 112 10.36 -0.14 18.40
C PHE A 112 9.12 0.75 18.28
N SER A 113 9.20 2.01 18.71
CA SER A 113 8.09 2.97 18.57
C SER A 113 7.69 3.15 17.10
N GLY A 114 8.67 3.32 16.20
CA GLY A 114 8.43 3.40 14.76
C GLY A 114 7.78 2.14 14.19
N ALA A 115 8.30 0.96 14.54
CA ALA A 115 7.75 -0.33 14.12
C ALA A 115 6.30 -0.54 14.61
N LEU A 116 6.04 -0.27 15.90
CA LEU A 116 4.73 -0.42 16.53
C LEU A 116 3.69 0.53 15.93
N SER A 117 4.08 1.76 15.56
CA SER A 117 3.16 2.71 14.91
C SER A 117 2.65 2.22 13.55
N SER A 118 3.52 1.57 12.77
CA SER A 118 3.19 1.00 11.46
C SER A 118 2.38 -0.29 11.60
N MET A 119 2.75 -1.14 12.56
CA MET A 119 2.04 -2.37 12.87
C MET A 119 0.61 -2.08 13.35
N SER A 120 0.44 -1.13 14.28
CA SER A 120 -0.87 -0.70 14.78
C SER A 120 -1.79 -0.23 13.65
N SER A 121 -1.28 0.61 12.74
CA SER A 121 -2.06 1.10 11.59
C SER A 121 -2.48 -0.04 10.65
N SER A 122 -1.61 -1.02 10.42
CA SER A 122 -1.89 -2.17 9.54
C SER A 122 -2.92 -3.11 10.17
N LEU A 123 -2.80 -3.41 11.46
CA LEU A 123 -3.75 -4.26 12.19
C LEU A 123 -5.13 -3.62 12.28
N ASN A 124 -5.19 -2.31 12.51
CA ASN A 124 -6.45 -1.56 12.51
C ASN A 124 -7.11 -1.59 11.12
N ALA A 125 -6.33 -1.37 10.05
CA ALA A 125 -6.83 -1.43 8.69
C ALA A 125 -7.35 -2.83 8.34
N LEU A 126 -6.65 -3.91 8.69
CA LEU A 126 -7.11 -5.28 8.47
C LEU A 126 -8.41 -5.60 9.22
N SER A 127 -8.50 -5.16 10.48
CA SER A 127 -9.72 -5.31 11.28
C SER A 127 -10.89 -4.57 10.64
N ALA A 128 -10.68 -3.33 10.21
CA ALA A 128 -11.69 -2.50 9.56
C ALA A 128 -12.17 -3.10 8.23
N VAL A 129 -11.25 -3.55 7.36
CA VAL A 129 -11.57 -4.22 6.09
C VAL A 129 -12.37 -5.49 6.35
N THR A 130 -11.94 -6.31 7.31
CA THR A 130 -12.64 -7.57 7.63
C THR A 130 -14.04 -7.31 8.17
N TRP A 131 -14.18 -6.27 8.99
CA TRP A 131 -15.46 -5.85 9.52
C TRP A 131 -16.39 -5.35 8.41
N GLU A 132 -16.00 -4.33 7.66
CA GLU A 132 -16.85 -3.67 6.66
C GLU A 132 -17.17 -4.59 5.48
N ASP A 133 -16.21 -5.36 4.98
CA ASP A 133 -16.37 -6.10 3.74
C ASP A 133 -16.97 -7.50 3.94
N PHE A 134 -16.73 -8.15 5.08
CA PHE A 134 -17.11 -9.55 5.30
C PHE A 134 -18.11 -9.76 6.44
N LEU A 135 -17.86 -9.15 7.61
CA LEU A 135 -18.67 -9.42 8.80
C LEU A 135 -19.94 -8.57 8.86
N LYS A 136 -19.87 -7.29 8.53
CA LYS A 136 -20.99 -6.36 8.61
C LYS A 136 -22.14 -6.73 7.65
N PRO A 137 -21.93 -7.14 6.39
CA PRO A 137 -23.03 -7.56 5.52
C PRO A 137 -23.82 -8.77 6.07
N VAL A 138 -23.17 -9.64 6.86
CA VAL A 138 -23.76 -10.88 7.36
C VAL A 138 -24.26 -10.76 8.81
N LEU A 139 -23.54 -10.03 9.66
CA LEU A 139 -23.78 -9.92 11.11
C LEU A 139 -24.11 -8.50 11.59
N GLY A 140 -23.99 -7.48 10.73
CA GLY A 140 -24.08 -6.06 11.13
C GLY A 140 -25.40 -5.68 11.81
N HIS A 141 -26.53 -6.17 11.29
CA HIS A 141 -27.85 -5.94 11.87
C HIS A 141 -28.13 -6.74 13.15
N ARG A 142 -27.28 -7.73 13.47
CA ARG A 142 -27.48 -8.65 14.62
C ARG A 142 -26.67 -8.27 15.85
N LEU A 143 -25.71 -7.36 15.72
CA LEU A 143 -24.74 -7.01 16.75
C LEU A 143 -24.95 -5.58 17.25
N THR A 144 -24.90 -5.40 18.56
CA THR A 144 -24.86 -4.09 19.21
C THR A 144 -23.51 -3.41 19.01
N GLU A 145 -23.43 -2.07 19.10
CA GLU A 145 -22.18 -1.31 18.92
C GLU A 145 -21.02 -1.79 19.81
N LEU A 146 -21.33 -2.15 21.06
CA LEU A 146 -20.34 -2.71 21.97
C LEU A 146 -19.78 -4.04 21.46
N GLN A 147 -20.64 -4.92 20.93
CA GLN A 147 -20.22 -6.20 20.37
C GLN A 147 -19.40 -6.02 19.09
N LYS A 148 -19.77 -5.06 18.23
CA LYS A 148 -18.97 -4.70 17.04
C LYS A 148 -17.55 -4.29 17.44
N THR A 149 -17.43 -3.45 18.47
CA THR A 149 -16.12 -3.03 19.01
C THR A 149 -15.31 -4.21 19.54
N TRP A 150 -15.94 -5.14 20.26
CA TRP A 150 -15.25 -6.35 20.75
C TRP A 150 -14.78 -7.25 19.62
N VAL A 151 -15.57 -7.41 18.56
CA VAL A 151 -15.17 -8.16 17.36
C VAL A 151 -13.96 -7.51 16.70
N ALA A 152 -13.97 -6.18 16.53
CA ALA A 152 -12.83 -5.46 15.96
C ALA A 152 -11.54 -5.63 16.78
N LYS A 153 -11.63 -5.59 18.12
CA LYS A 153 -10.50 -5.85 19.03
C LYS A 153 -9.99 -7.28 18.93
N LEU A 154 -10.89 -8.26 18.83
CA LEU A 154 -10.54 -9.67 18.67
C LEU A 154 -9.82 -9.91 17.33
N LEU A 155 -10.31 -9.30 16.25
CA LEU A 155 -9.65 -9.38 14.93
C LEU A 155 -8.22 -8.84 14.98
N VAL A 156 -8.00 -7.69 15.64
CA VAL A 156 -6.64 -7.14 15.85
C VAL A 156 -5.74 -8.15 16.57
N LEU A 157 -6.25 -8.82 17.62
CA LEU A 157 -5.48 -9.84 18.35
C LEU A 157 -5.14 -11.05 17.47
N ILE A 158 -6.11 -11.53 16.67
CA ILE A 158 -5.91 -12.65 15.73
C ILE A 158 -4.85 -12.29 14.68
N TYR A 159 -4.96 -11.13 14.04
CA TYR A 159 -3.98 -10.70 13.04
C TYR A 159 -2.60 -10.42 13.66
N GLY A 160 -2.53 -9.92 14.90
CA GLY A 160 -1.27 -9.78 15.64
C GLY A 160 -0.60 -11.13 15.90
N GLY A 161 -1.38 -12.14 16.31
CA GLY A 161 -0.90 -13.51 16.48
C GLY A 161 -0.41 -14.13 15.17
N LEU A 162 -1.18 -13.98 14.09
CA LEU A 162 -0.79 -14.45 12.74
C LEU A 162 0.49 -13.75 12.25
N GLY A 163 0.57 -12.43 12.41
CA GLY A 163 1.77 -11.65 12.05
C GLY A 163 3.01 -12.08 12.82
N THR A 164 2.86 -12.42 14.10
CA THR A 164 3.95 -12.98 14.91
C THR A 164 4.40 -14.34 14.38
N GLY A 165 3.45 -15.19 13.96
CA GLY A 165 3.76 -16.47 13.31
C GLY A 165 4.55 -16.29 12.01
N VAL A 166 4.14 -15.35 11.15
CA VAL A 166 4.86 -15.01 9.92
C VAL A 166 6.27 -14.47 10.22
N ALA A 167 6.43 -13.68 11.28
CA ALA A 167 7.75 -13.17 11.68
C ALA A 167 8.75 -14.30 11.98
N PHE A 168 8.34 -15.38 12.65
CA PHE A 168 9.18 -16.55 12.88
C PHE A 168 9.56 -17.29 11.58
N MET A 169 8.68 -17.29 10.58
CA MET A 169 9.03 -17.82 9.25
C MET A 169 10.06 -16.94 8.55
N VAL A 170 9.92 -15.62 8.63
CA VAL A 170 10.84 -14.66 8.01
C VAL A 170 12.24 -14.74 8.61
N MET A 171 12.39 -15.12 9.89
CA MET A 171 13.70 -15.37 10.50
C MET A 171 14.51 -16.47 9.80
N ARG A 172 13.85 -17.39 9.09
CA ARG A 172 14.49 -18.45 8.30
C ARG A 172 14.80 -18.04 6.86
N LEU A 173 14.26 -16.91 6.39
CA LEU A 173 14.54 -16.39 5.06
C LEU A 173 15.94 -15.73 5.06
N GLY A 174 16.78 -16.16 4.13
CA GLY A 174 18.05 -15.49 3.86
C GLY A 174 17.86 -14.12 3.20
N GLY A 175 18.89 -13.27 3.28
CA GLY A 175 18.91 -11.95 2.63
C GLY A 175 18.34 -10.81 3.48
N THR A 176 18.08 -9.68 2.82
CA THR A 176 17.60 -8.46 3.50
C THR A 176 16.08 -8.48 3.67
N VAL A 177 15.58 -8.23 4.88
CA VAL A 177 14.13 -8.18 5.17
C VAL A 177 13.45 -7.07 4.39
N LEU A 178 14.16 -5.96 4.13
CA LEU A 178 13.64 -4.85 3.31
C LEU A 178 13.29 -5.27 1.88
N GLN A 179 14.12 -6.10 1.25
CA GLN A 179 13.81 -6.60 -0.09
C GLN A 179 12.57 -7.50 -0.06
N ALA A 180 12.46 -8.35 0.96
CA ALA A 180 11.29 -9.21 1.12
C ALA A 180 10.01 -8.39 1.25
N SER A 181 10.02 -7.39 2.14
CA SER A 181 8.85 -6.54 2.36
C SER A 181 8.45 -5.78 1.10
N LEU A 182 9.39 -5.20 0.35
CA LEU A 182 9.10 -4.50 -0.90
C LEU A 182 8.57 -5.44 -1.99
N SER A 183 9.08 -6.67 -2.05
CA SER A 183 8.62 -7.69 -3.01
C SER A 183 7.15 -8.07 -2.76
N PHE A 184 6.82 -8.46 -1.54
CA PHE A 184 5.45 -8.83 -1.16
C PHE A 184 4.50 -7.64 -1.24
N THR A 185 4.94 -6.45 -0.79
CA THR A 185 4.13 -5.24 -0.88
C THR A 185 3.81 -4.92 -2.32
N GLY A 186 4.80 -4.86 -3.21
CA GLY A 186 4.57 -4.60 -4.63
C GLY A 186 3.66 -5.64 -5.28
N ALA A 187 3.90 -6.92 -5.03
CA ALA A 187 3.10 -8.01 -5.59
C ALA A 187 1.63 -8.01 -5.12
N ALA A 188 1.36 -7.59 -3.88
CA ALA A 188 0.00 -7.56 -3.32
C ALA A 188 -0.75 -6.24 -3.61
N THR A 189 -0.07 -5.09 -3.59
CA THR A 189 -0.73 -3.78 -3.76
C THR A 189 -0.92 -3.42 -5.24
N GLY A 190 0.02 -3.80 -6.13
CA GLY A 190 -0.10 -3.56 -7.56
C GLY A 190 -1.43 -3.99 -8.19
N PRO A 191 -1.94 -5.20 -7.89
CA PRO A 191 -3.24 -5.67 -8.38
C PRO A 191 -4.41 -4.84 -7.86
N ALA A 192 -4.38 -4.38 -6.61
CA ALA A 192 -5.40 -3.49 -6.06
C ALA A 192 -5.48 -2.18 -6.87
N LEU A 193 -4.34 -1.55 -7.15
CA LEU A 193 -4.30 -0.39 -8.05
C LEU A 193 -4.82 -0.73 -9.46
N GLY A 194 -4.50 -1.92 -9.97
CA GLY A 194 -5.01 -2.40 -11.25
C GLY A 194 -6.53 -2.48 -11.30
N MET A 195 -7.17 -2.93 -10.22
CA MET A 195 -8.63 -2.98 -10.09
C MET A 195 -9.25 -1.59 -10.08
N PHE A 196 -8.66 -0.67 -9.31
CA PHE A 196 -9.10 0.73 -9.28
C PHE A 196 -8.96 1.41 -10.63
N LEU A 197 -7.85 1.19 -11.34
CA LEU A 197 -7.65 1.73 -12.68
C LEU A 197 -8.60 1.10 -13.69
N LEU A 198 -8.84 -0.21 -13.59
CA LEU A 198 -9.77 -0.91 -14.47
C LEU A 198 -11.18 -0.32 -14.38
N GLY A 199 -11.73 -0.18 -13.16
CA GLY A 199 -13.06 0.39 -12.95
C GLY A 199 -13.14 1.90 -13.19
N GLY A 200 -12.12 2.65 -12.76
CA GLY A 200 -12.15 4.11 -12.83
C GLY A 200 -11.82 4.68 -14.21
N VAL A 201 -11.00 4.00 -15.02
CA VAL A 201 -10.55 4.51 -16.34
C VAL A 201 -11.29 3.86 -17.49
N PHE A 202 -11.69 2.59 -17.37
CA PHE A 202 -12.29 1.82 -18.46
C PHE A 202 -13.77 1.54 -18.20
N PRO A 203 -14.69 2.39 -18.69
CA PRO A 203 -16.11 2.25 -18.38
C PRO A 203 -16.77 1.02 -19.02
N TRP A 204 -16.12 0.38 -19.99
CA TRP A 204 -16.58 -0.88 -20.58
C TRP A 204 -16.15 -2.12 -19.77
N ALA A 205 -15.34 -1.94 -18.72
CA ALA A 205 -14.99 -3.03 -17.82
C ALA A 205 -16.20 -3.46 -16.99
N ASN A 206 -16.37 -4.77 -16.83
CA ASN A 206 -17.49 -5.36 -16.09
C ASN A 206 -17.00 -6.11 -14.83
N ALA A 207 -17.93 -6.49 -13.95
CA ALA A 207 -17.61 -7.15 -12.69
C ALA A 207 -16.86 -8.49 -12.89
N ALA A 208 -17.20 -9.27 -13.91
CA ALA A 208 -16.52 -10.53 -14.21
C ALA A 208 -15.04 -10.32 -14.59
N GLY A 209 -14.78 -9.33 -15.44
CA GLY A 209 -13.41 -8.95 -15.82
C GLY A 209 -12.62 -8.40 -14.65
N ALA A 210 -13.25 -7.59 -13.80
CA ALA A 210 -12.63 -7.13 -12.57
C ALA A 210 -12.24 -8.30 -11.65
N VAL A 211 -13.15 -9.22 -11.35
CA VAL A 211 -12.85 -10.37 -10.47
C VAL A 211 -11.75 -11.27 -11.05
N VAL A 212 -11.85 -11.66 -12.33
CA VAL A 212 -10.86 -12.54 -12.96
C VAL A 212 -9.51 -11.84 -13.10
N GLY A 213 -9.51 -10.59 -13.53
CA GLY A 213 -8.32 -9.75 -13.62
C GLY A 213 -7.64 -9.61 -12.26
N GLY A 214 -8.40 -9.34 -11.20
CA GLY A 214 -7.92 -9.23 -9.82
C GLY A 214 -7.29 -10.53 -9.31
N ILE A 215 -7.94 -11.68 -9.52
CA ILE A 215 -7.41 -12.99 -9.10
C ILE A 215 -6.11 -13.32 -9.83
N VAL A 216 -6.09 -13.21 -11.17
CA VAL A 216 -4.90 -13.51 -11.97
C VAL A 216 -3.78 -12.52 -11.65
N GLY A 217 -4.15 -11.25 -11.51
CA GLY A 217 -3.25 -10.16 -11.15
C GLY A 217 -2.66 -10.31 -9.75
N LEU A 218 -3.34 -10.96 -8.81
CA LEU A 218 -2.79 -11.27 -7.48
C LEU A 218 -1.87 -12.50 -7.52
N ILE A 219 -2.33 -13.58 -8.13
CA ILE A 219 -1.60 -14.87 -8.14
C ILE A 219 -0.28 -14.76 -8.91
N PHE A 220 -0.28 -14.11 -10.09
CA PHE A 220 0.87 -14.08 -10.97
C PHE A 220 2.11 -13.38 -10.36
N PRO A 221 2.06 -12.12 -9.89
CA PRO A 221 3.20 -11.47 -9.25
C PRO A 221 3.56 -12.09 -7.90
N LEU A 222 2.60 -12.65 -7.14
CA LEU A 222 2.92 -13.38 -5.90
C LEU A 222 3.72 -14.65 -6.21
N TRP A 223 3.35 -15.41 -7.25
CA TRP A 223 4.12 -16.56 -7.70
C TRP A 223 5.54 -16.14 -8.07
N ILE A 224 5.71 -15.10 -8.88
CA ILE A 224 7.05 -14.59 -9.25
C ILE A 224 7.84 -14.17 -8.00
N SER A 225 7.19 -13.47 -7.06
CA SER A 225 7.81 -13.00 -5.82
C SER A 225 8.30 -14.15 -4.94
N VAL A 226 7.49 -15.20 -4.78
CA VAL A 226 7.88 -16.39 -4.00
C VAL A 226 8.95 -17.20 -4.73
N GLY A 227 8.81 -17.36 -6.05
CA GLY A 227 9.77 -18.06 -6.89
C GLY A 227 11.16 -17.44 -6.91
N ALA A 228 11.27 -16.12 -6.72
CA ALA A 228 12.55 -15.41 -6.59
C ALA A 228 13.43 -15.92 -5.44
N TYR A 229 12.84 -16.52 -4.40
CA TYR A 229 13.59 -17.13 -3.29
C TYR A 229 14.14 -18.53 -3.59
N SER A 230 13.67 -19.17 -4.68
CA SER A 230 14.22 -20.47 -5.11
C SER A 230 15.58 -20.34 -5.79
N LEU A 231 15.96 -19.13 -6.22
CA LEU A 231 17.26 -18.84 -6.80
C LEU A 231 18.29 -18.46 -5.72
N PRO A 232 19.54 -18.96 -5.81
CA PRO A 232 20.62 -18.50 -4.96
C PRO A 232 20.81 -16.99 -5.12
N THR A 233 20.55 -16.21 -4.08
CA THR A 233 20.81 -14.77 -4.11
C THR A 233 22.32 -14.54 -4.02
N ALA A 234 22.98 -14.35 -5.16
CA ALA A 234 24.29 -13.70 -5.18
C ALA A 234 24.10 -12.23 -4.77
N SER A 235 24.26 -11.94 -3.48
CA SER A 235 24.55 -10.57 -3.06
C SER A 235 25.98 -10.28 -3.45
N LEU A 236 26.19 -9.30 -4.32
CA LEU A 236 27.51 -8.73 -4.55
C LEU A 236 27.94 -8.08 -3.23
N SER A 237 28.63 -8.83 -2.37
CA SER A 237 29.33 -8.26 -1.24
C SER A 237 30.47 -7.42 -1.80
N LEU A 238 30.52 -6.14 -1.44
CA LEU A 238 31.73 -5.37 -1.69
C LEU A 238 32.88 -6.07 -0.95
N PRO A 239 34.09 -6.12 -1.52
CA PRO A 239 35.24 -6.71 -0.84
C PRO A 239 35.52 -5.89 0.43
N PHE A 240 35.38 -6.53 1.59
CA PHE A 240 35.71 -5.94 2.88
C PHE A 240 37.08 -6.41 3.35
N PRO A 241 37.92 -5.52 3.89
CA PRO A 241 39.13 -5.92 4.60
C PRO A 241 38.76 -6.63 5.91
N THR A 242 39.41 -7.76 6.21
CA THR A 242 39.25 -8.53 7.47
C THR A 242 40.48 -8.43 8.37
N ASN A 243 41.47 -7.62 7.98
CA ASN A 243 42.80 -7.60 8.59
C ASN A 243 42.81 -6.99 10.00
N GLY A 244 41.79 -6.22 10.36
CA GLY A 244 41.64 -5.55 11.65
C GLY A 244 40.73 -6.28 12.64
N CYS A 245 40.18 -7.44 12.29
CA CYS A 245 39.32 -8.21 13.20
C CYS A 245 40.15 -8.84 14.32
N LEU A 246 40.29 -8.12 15.44
CA LEU A 246 40.77 -8.71 16.69
C LEU A 246 39.78 -9.78 17.14
N ALA A 247 40.23 -11.03 17.18
CA ALA A 247 39.51 -12.10 17.84
C ALA A 247 39.61 -11.87 19.35
N ASP A 248 38.49 -11.82 20.06
CA ASP A 248 38.41 -11.65 21.53
C ASP A 248 39.02 -12.83 22.34
N ASN A 249 39.90 -13.64 21.73
CA ASN A 249 40.65 -14.72 22.37
C ASN A 249 41.98 -15.07 21.67
N ALA A 250 42.58 -14.14 20.90
CA ALA A 250 43.94 -14.35 20.40
C ALA A 250 44.95 -13.80 21.41
N THR A 251 45.57 -14.68 22.19
CA THR A 251 46.82 -14.37 22.90
C THR A 251 47.82 -13.81 21.89
N MET A 252 48.31 -12.60 22.13
CA MET A 252 49.37 -11.98 21.33
C MET A 252 50.60 -12.90 21.28
N SER A 253 50.71 -13.70 20.23
CA SER A 253 51.93 -14.42 19.92
C SER A 253 52.39 -14.01 18.53
N THR A 254 53.47 -13.22 18.53
CA THR A 254 54.37 -12.95 17.41
C THR A 254 53.79 -12.22 16.20
N MET A 255 54.12 -10.92 16.12
CA MET A 255 54.13 -10.17 14.86
C MET A 255 55.02 -10.92 13.85
N THR A 256 54.41 -11.49 12.82
CA THR A 256 55.09 -11.81 11.57
C THR A 256 54.41 -11.05 10.46
N THR A 257 55.24 -10.33 9.71
CA THR A 257 54.87 -9.53 8.54
C THR A 257 54.46 -10.47 7.41
N GLU A 258 53.24 -11.00 7.48
CA GLU A 258 52.66 -11.72 6.34
C GLU A 258 52.08 -10.71 5.35
N ALA A 259 52.61 -10.79 4.14
CA ALA A 259 52.30 -9.92 3.03
C ALA A 259 50.80 -9.89 2.74
N VAL A 260 50.29 -8.68 2.51
CA VAL A 260 48.93 -8.37 2.10
C VAL A 260 48.62 -9.07 0.77
N THR A 261 48.09 -10.29 0.83
CA THR A 261 47.30 -10.85 -0.25
C THR A 261 45.86 -10.43 -0.04
N LEU A 262 45.42 -9.44 -0.81
CA LEU A 262 43.99 -9.20 -1.06
C LEU A 262 43.40 -10.49 -1.64
N THR A 263 42.94 -11.41 -0.79
CA THR A 263 42.04 -12.48 -1.22
C THR A 263 40.72 -11.83 -1.56
N THR A 264 40.63 -11.32 -2.79
CA THR A 264 39.34 -11.15 -3.46
C THR A 264 38.74 -12.54 -3.54
N LEU A 265 37.90 -12.92 -2.57
CA LEU A 265 36.90 -13.96 -2.80
C LEU A 265 36.22 -13.53 -4.09
N PRO A 266 36.33 -14.30 -5.19
CA PRO A 266 35.67 -13.91 -6.41
C PRO A 266 34.20 -13.81 -6.05
N ALA A 267 33.62 -12.62 -6.21
CA ALA A 267 32.18 -12.51 -6.27
C ALA A 267 31.77 -13.55 -7.30
N THR A 268 31.10 -14.61 -6.86
CA THR A 268 30.40 -15.52 -7.74
C THR A 268 29.29 -14.69 -8.37
N SER A 269 29.66 -13.90 -9.38
CA SER A 269 28.71 -13.47 -10.40
C SER A 269 28.11 -14.77 -10.88
N VAL A 270 26.83 -14.99 -10.58
CA VAL A 270 26.05 -16.01 -11.28
C VAL A 270 26.24 -15.66 -12.74
N THR A 271 27.08 -16.44 -13.41
CA THR A 271 27.37 -16.26 -14.82
C THR A 271 26.03 -16.38 -15.51
N GLU A 272 25.56 -15.30 -16.15
CA GLU A 272 24.29 -15.21 -16.89
C GLU A 272 24.13 -16.33 -17.95
N THR A 273 25.18 -17.10 -18.19
CA THR A 273 25.33 -18.12 -19.22
C THR A 273 24.56 -19.42 -18.97
N GLY A 274 23.77 -19.55 -17.88
CA GLY A 274 23.07 -20.80 -17.54
C GLY A 274 21.58 -20.73 -17.21
N LEU A 275 20.96 -19.54 -17.11
CA LEU A 275 19.54 -19.45 -16.70
C LEU A 275 18.60 -19.68 -17.88
N SER A 276 17.73 -20.71 -17.78
CA SER A 276 16.75 -21.07 -18.80
C SER A 276 15.31 -20.82 -18.33
N GLY A 277 14.44 -20.36 -19.24
CA GLY A 277 12.99 -20.31 -19.05
C GLY A 277 12.52 -19.53 -17.82
N ILE A 278 11.93 -20.25 -16.85
CA ILE A 278 11.25 -19.69 -15.67
C ILE A 278 12.24 -19.00 -14.72
N ASP A 279 13.48 -19.48 -14.63
CA ASP A 279 14.50 -18.88 -13.76
C ASP A 279 14.80 -17.44 -14.18
N GLN A 280 14.69 -17.12 -15.47
CA GLN A 280 14.84 -15.75 -15.96
C GLN A 280 13.70 -14.84 -15.46
N LEU A 281 12.51 -15.37 -15.22
CA LEU A 281 11.37 -14.63 -14.68
C LEU A 281 11.60 -14.28 -13.20
N TYR A 282 12.17 -15.20 -12.45
CA TYR A 282 12.52 -15.01 -11.04
C TYR A 282 13.69 -14.04 -10.80
N THR A 283 14.46 -13.71 -11.84
CA THR A 283 15.49 -12.64 -11.78
C THR A 283 14.95 -11.23 -12.00
N ILE A 284 13.65 -11.07 -12.28
CA ILE A 284 13.05 -9.73 -12.43
C ILE A 284 13.20 -8.97 -11.10
N SER A 285 13.56 -7.68 -11.19
CA SER A 285 13.61 -6.83 -10.00
C SER A 285 12.24 -6.73 -9.34
N TYR A 286 12.20 -6.96 -8.03
CA TYR A 286 10.99 -6.89 -7.21
C TYR A 286 10.24 -5.56 -7.28
N LEU A 287 10.92 -4.48 -7.66
CA LEU A 287 10.30 -3.16 -7.88
C LEU A 287 9.29 -3.18 -9.05
N TRP A 288 9.39 -4.14 -9.97
CA TRP A 288 8.45 -4.29 -11.08
C TRP A 288 7.21 -5.10 -10.72
N TYR A 289 7.16 -5.79 -9.57
CA TYR A 289 6.03 -6.66 -9.22
C TYR A 289 4.72 -5.86 -9.12
N GLY A 290 4.77 -4.64 -8.61
CA GLY A 290 3.62 -3.72 -8.61
C GLY A 290 3.10 -3.44 -10.01
N SER A 291 3.98 -3.03 -10.93
CA SER A 291 3.61 -2.75 -12.33
C SER A 291 3.11 -3.99 -13.07
N ILE A 292 3.73 -5.14 -12.84
CA ILE A 292 3.30 -6.42 -13.42
C ILE A 292 1.90 -6.77 -12.91
N GLY A 293 1.66 -6.67 -11.60
CA GLY A 293 0.33 -6.90 -11.01
C GLY A 293 -0.72 -5.97 -11.58
N THR A 294 -0.48 -4.65 -11.56
CA THR A 294 -1.39 -3.65 -12.12
C THR A 294 -1.70 -3.92 -13.60
N GLY A 295 -0.67 -4.15 -14.41
CA GLY A 295 -0.81 -4.42 -15.84
C GLY A 295 -1.58 -5.71 -16.12
N THR A 296 -1.32 -6.76 -15.33
CA THR A 296 -2.01 -8.05 -15.45
C THR A 296 -3.50 -7.89 -15.20
N VAL A 297 -3.89 -7.18 -14.13
CA VAL A 297 -5.32 -6.92 -13.83
C VAL A 297 -6.00 -6.18 -14.97
N VAL A 298 -5.38 -5.11 -15.47
CA VAL A 298 -5.97 -4.29 -16.54
C VAL A 298 -6.11 -5.09 -17.84
N VAL A 299 -5.06 -5.79 -18.26
CA VAL A 299 -5.08 -6.56 -19.52
C VAL A 299 -6.07 -7.72 -19.45
N VAL A 300 -5.96 -8.56 -18.42
CA VAL A 300 -6.85 -9.72 -18.26
C VAL A 300 -8.29 -9.26 -18.04
N GLY A 301 -8.50 -8.23 -17.22
CA GLY A 301 -9.82 -7.71 -16.93
C GLY A 301 -10.50 -7.16 -18.17
N LEU A 302 -9.79 -6.41 -19.01
CA LEU A 302 -10.33 -5.92 -20.28
C LEU A 302 -10.68 -7.05 -21.25
N ILE A 303 -9.80 -8.05 -21.41
CA ILE A 303 -10.04 -9.20 -22.28
C ILE A 303 -11.31 -9.94 -21.83
N VAL A 304 -11.42 -10.24 -20.54
CA VAL A 304 -12.57 -10.95 -19.98
C VAL A 304 -13.83 -10.11 -20.10
N SER A 305 -13.77 -8.80 -19.88
CA SER A 305 -14.93 -7.92 -20.05
C SER A 305 -15.43 -7.86 -21.50
N VAL A 306 -14.53 -7.90 -22.48
CA VAL A 306 -14.93 -7.99 -23.90
C VAL A 306 -15.60 -9.33 -24.20
N ILE A 307 -15.08 -10.43 -23.67
CA ILE A 307 -15.62 -11.78 -23.90
C ILE A 307 -16.98 -11.98 -23.22
N THR A 308 -17.15 -11.47 -22.01
CA THR A 308 -18.35 -11.67 -21.18
C THR A 308 -19.45 -10.64 -21.45
N GLY A 309 -19.18 -9.64 -22.29
CA GLY A 309 -20.10 -8.56 -22.64
C GLY A 309 -19.71 -7.25 -21.94
N PRO A 310 -19.30 -6.21 -22.69
CA PRO A 310 -18.87 -4.94 -22.10
C PRO A 310 -20.03 -4.22 -21.41
N MET A 311 -19.72 -3.51 -20.34
CA MET A 311 -20.70 -2.70 -19.62
C MET A 311 -21.11 -1.48 -20.45
N LYS A 312 -22.37 -1.06 -20.34
CA LYS A 312 -22.85 0.15 -21.02
C LYS A 312 -22.46 1.39 -20.20
N MET A 313 -22.01 2.43 -20.90
CA MET A 313 -21.58 3.70 -20.31
C MET A 313 -22.69 4.43 -19.54
N ASP A 314 -23.95 4.18 -19.87
CA ASP A 314 -25.10 4.86 -19.27
C ASP A 314 -25.46 4.34 -17.87
N ASP A 315 -25.02 3.12 -17.54
CA ASP A 315 -25.29 2.48 -16.26
C ASP A 315 -24.30 2.91 -15.16
N ILE A 316 -23.33 3.77 -15.48
CA ILE A 316 -22.23 4.16 -14.60
C ILE A 316 -22.38 5.64 -14.21
N ASP A 317 -22.38 5.90 -12.90
CA ASP A 317 -22.33 7.24 -12.34
C ASP A 317 -20.96 7.88 -12.64
N PRO A 318 -20.91 9.08 -13.28
CA PRO A 318 -19.68 9.81 -13.54
C PRO A 318 -18.81 10.09 -12.31
N VAL A 319 -19.37 10.05 -11.08
CA VAL A 319 -18.63 10.22 -9.81
C VAL A 319 -17.53 9.16 -9.65
N TYR A 320 -17.75 7.93 -10.13
CA TYR A 320 -16.79 6.83 -9.98
C TYR A 320 -15.71 6.79 -11.06
N LEU A 321 -15.83 7.62 -12.09
CA LEU A 321 -14.90 7.65 -13.22
C LEU A 321 -13.79 8.67 -13.00
N ILE A 322 -12.57 8.26 -13.34
CA ILE A 322 -11.37 9.11 -13.26
C ILE A 322 -11.15 9.73 -14.64
N PRO A 323 -11.28 11.07 -14.80
CA PRO A 323 -11.02 11.74 -16.07
C PRO A 323 -9.51 11.87 -16.30
N ILE A 324 -8.82 10.74 -16.45
CA ILE A 324 -7.36 10.67 -16.53
C ILE A 324 -6.86 11.39 -17.79
N PHE A 325 -7.58 11.26 -18.91
CA PHE A 325 -7.25 11.90 -20.17
C PHE A 325 -7.36 13.43 -20.11
N ASP A 326 -8.32 13.96 -19.35
CA ASP A 326 -8.46 15.41 -19.18
C ASP A 326 -7.32 16.01 -18.36
N ARG A 327 -6.86 15.27 -17.34
CA ARG A 327 -5.78 15.72 -16.44
C ARG A 327 -4.41 15.55 -17.07
N LEU A 328 -4.16 14.43 -17.77
CA LEU A 328 -2.88 14.14 -18.41
C LEU A 328 -2.69 14.95 -19.70
N PHE A 329 -3.79 15.21 -20.42
CA PHE A 329 -3.79 15.97 -21.65
C PHE A 329 -4.57 17.28 -21.51
N CYS A 330 -4.17 18.10 -20.54
CA CYS A 330 -4.76 19.41 -20.28
C CYS A 330 -4.66 20.37 -21.49
N CYS A 331 -3.73 20.12 -22.41
CA CYS A 331 -3.49 20.91 -23.62
C CYS A 331 -4.16 20.37 -24.90
N LEU A 332 -4.89 19.25 -24.85
CA LEU A 332 -5.57 18.74 -26.05
C LEU A 332 -6.78 19.62 -26.45
N PRO A 333 -7.07 19.79 -27.76
CA PRO A 333 -8.21 20.57 -28.23
C PRO A 333 -9.54 20.08 -27.64
N ALA A 334 -10.46 21.01 -27.34
CA ALA A 334 -11.74 20.72 -26.69
C ALA A 334 -12.58 19.64 -27.39
N SER A 335 -12.50 19.52 -28.72
CA SER A 335 -13.22 18.50 -29.51
C SER A 335 -12.71 17.07 -29.24
N TRP A 336 -11.39 16.91 -29.09
CA TRP A 336 -10.79 15.62 -28.76
C TRP A 336 -11.06 15.26 -27.30
N ARG A 337 -11.05 16.26 -26.40
CA ARG A 337 -11.44 16.07 -25.01
C ARG A 337 -12.89 15.59 -24.90
N LYS A 338 -13.83 16.22 -25.61
CA LYS A 338 -15.25 15.82 -25.61
C LYS A 338 -15.47 14.40 -26.14
N THR A 339 -14.69 14.01 -27.15
CA THR A 339 -14.68 12.64 -27.70
C THR A 339 -14.13 11.63 -26.69
N LEU A 340 -13.02 11.95 -26.02
CA LEU A 340 -12.41 11.12 -24.97
C LEU A 340 -13.27 11.00 -23.71
N ARG A 341 -14.12 11.99 -23.43
CA ARG A 341 -15.11 11.99 -22.34
C ARG A 341 -16.38 11.19 -22.65
N CYS A 342 -16.47 10.60 -23.84
CA CYS A 342 -17.73 10.01 -24.34
C CYS A 342 -18.92 10.97 -24.19
N HIS A 343 -18.69 12.29 -24.31
CA HIS A 343 -19.69 13.35 -24.15
C HIS A 343 -20.34 13.51 -22.76
N LYS A 344 -19.79 12.94 -21.67
CA LYS A 344 -20.25 13.19 -20.29
C LYS A 344 -19.38 14.20 -19.54
N ASP A 345 -19.99 14.95 -18.61
CA ASP A 345 -19.31 15.86 -17.70
C ASP A 345 -19.02 15.17 -16.36
N PHE A 346 -17.81 15.39 -15.82
CA PHE A 346 -17.35 14.78 -14.58
C PHE A 346 -17.39 15.81 -13.44
N PRO A 347 -17.98 15.46 -12.27
CA PRO A 347 -18.02 16.36 -11.12
C PRO A 347 -16.61 16.65 -10.59
N ARG A 348 -16.41 17.83 -9.98
CA ARG A 348 -15.10 18.15 -9.39
C ARG A 348 -14.94 17.40 -8.07
N PRO A 349 -13.71 16.98 -7.70
CA PRO A 349 -13.47 16.27 -6.44
C PRO A 349 -13.90 17.02 -5.17
N GLU A 350 -13.95 18.35 -5.23
CA GLU A 350 -14.36 19.20 -4.11
C GLU A 350 -15.88 19.10 -3.90
N ASP A 351 -16.64 19.15 -4.98
CA ASP A 351 -18.10 19.01 -4.98
C ASP A 351 -18.53 17.63 -4.43
N ILE A 352 -17.77 16.56 -4.75
CA ILE A 352 -18.01 15.20 -4.23
C ILE A 352 -17.81 15.15 -2.71
N LYS A 353 -16.69 15.70 -2.21
CA LYS A 353 -16.37 15.64 -0.77
C LYS A 353 -17.35 16.47 0.07
N GLU A 354 -17.83 17.59 -0.47
CA GLU A 354 -18.86 18.40 0.19
C GLU A 354 -20.21 17.66 0.23
N ALA A 355 -20.60 17.00 -0.86
CA ALA A 355 -21.80 16.18 -0.90
C ALA A 355 -21.74 15.00 0.08
N ASP A 356 -20.61 14.30 0.15
CA ASP A 356 -20.39 13.21 1.12
C ASP A 356 -20.49 13.72 2.56
N ALA A 357 -19.86 14.86 2.88
CA ALA A 357 -19.92 15.46 4.21
C ALA A 357 -21.35 15.86 4.61
N LEU A 358 -22.12 16.44 3.68
CA LEU A 358 -23.53 16.80 3.91
C LEU A 358 -24.42 15.57 4.12
N SER A 359 -24.23 14.52 3.33
CA SER A 359 -24.99 13.26 3.48
C SER A 359 -24.75 12.62 4.85
N MET A 360 -23.50 12.65 5.30
CA MET A 360 -23.06 12.16 6.59
C MET A 360 -23.65 12.97 7.76
N GLU A 361 -23.75 14.29 7.64
CA GLU A 361 -24.38 15.15 8.66
C GLU A 361 -25.90 14.92 8.74
N LEU A 362 -26.56 14.69 7.59
CA LEU A 362 -27.98 14.34 7.52
C LEU A 362 -28.29 13.03 8.26
N VAL A 363 -27.46 12.00 8.05
CA VAL A 363 -27.59 10.69 8.69
C VAL A 363 -27.49 10.78 10.22
N ILE A 364 -26.52 11.54 10.73
CA ILE A 364 -26.33 11.76 12.17
C ILE A 364 -27.58 12.44 12.76
N HIS A 365 -28.13 13.45 12.08
CA HIS A 365 -29.36 14.10 12.53
C HIS A 365 -30.57 13.17 12.52
N THR A 366 -30.73 12.32 11.51
CA THR A 366 -31.84 11.36 11.46
C THR A 366 -31.76 10.28 12.54
N SER A 367 -30.55 9.85 12.91
CA SER A 367 -30.33 8.84 13.96
C SER A 367 -30.50 9.40 15.38
N ASP A 368 -30.24 10.68 15.62
CA ASP A 368 -30.56 11.36 16.89
C ASP A 368 -32.07 11.68 17.03
N THR A 369 -32.82 11.84 15.93
CA THR A 369 -34.25 12.18 15.98
C THR A 369 -35.20 11.00 16.24
N SER A 370 -34.73 9.75 16.36
CA SER A 370 -35.60 8.59 16.60
C SER A 370 -36.27 8.56 18.00
N HIS A 371 -36.16 9.63 18.79
CA HIS A 371 -36.89 9.82 20.06
C HIS A 371 -37.75 11.09 20.14
N THR A 372 -38.09 11.72 19.02
CA THR A 372 -39.01 12.87 19.05
C THR A 372 -40.00 12.83 17.89
N ASN A 373 -41.29 12.71 18.21
CA ASN A 373 -42.38 12.96 17.28
C ASN A 373 -42.28 14.41 16.78
N VAL A 374 -41.72 14.60 15.59
CA VAL A 374 -41.75 15.90 14.92
C VAL A 374 -43.02 15.96 14.08
N THR A 375 -43.99 16.71 14.56
CA THR A 375 -45.12 17.22 13.78
C THR A 375 -44.61 18.10 12.65
N THR A 376 -44.97 17.75 11.42
CA THR A 376 -44.77 18.55 10.21
C THR A 376 -45.47 19.90 10.36
N THR A 377 -44.70 21.00 10.40
CA THR A 377 -45.23 22.35 10.18
C THR A 377 -44.77 22.86 8.83
N ASP A 378 -45.76 23.11 7.97
CA ASP A 378 -45.68 23.79 6.69
C ASP A 378 -44.79 25.04 6.70
N VAL A 379 -43.90 25.14 5.72
CA VAL A 379 -43.37 26.44 5.26
C VAL A 379 -43.82 26.64 3.82
N LYS A 380 -44.96 27.32 3.67
CA LYS A 380 -45.38 27.99 2.43
C LYS A 380 -44.41 29.15 2.15
N GLY A 381 -43.69 29.05 1.02
CA GLY A 381 -42.96 30.15 0.39
C GLY A 381 -43.32 30.21 -1.09
N SER A 382 -44.01 31.29 -1.46
CA SER A 382 -44.71 31.57 -2.72
C SER A 382 -43.84 31.74 -3.97
N VAL A 383 -44.22 31.09 -5.07
CA VAL A 383 -44.19 31.65 -6.43
C VAL A 383 -45.50 31.26 -7.14
N THR A 384 -46.27 32.26 -7.57
CA THR A 384 -47.60 32.16 -8.18
C THR A 384 -47.56 32.14 -9.71
N SER A 385 -48.30 31.22 -10.35
CA SER A 385 -49.33 31.39 -11.43
C SER A 385 -49.57 30.03 -12.13
N VAL A 386 -50.71 29.34 -11.91
CA VAL A 386 -51.99 29.33 -12.68
C VAL A 386 -51.79 28.71 -14.09
N ASP A 387 -52.45 27.64 -14.58
CA ASP A 387 -53.81 27.11 -14.38
C ASP A 387 -54.00 25.63 -14.84
N SER A 388 -55.01 24.97 -14.25
CA SER A 388 -55.96 23.95 -14.76
C SER A 388 -55.52 22.62 -15.43
N GLY A 389 -56.05 21.50 -14.90
CA GLY A 389 -56.36 20.30 -15.71
C GLY A 389 -56.38 18.95 -14.96
N GLN A 390 -57.57 18.46 -14.63
CA GLN A 390 -57.90 17.18 -13.96
C GLN A 390 -57.33 15.90 -14.61
N GLY A 391 -57.09 14.85 -13.81
CA GLY A 391 -57.02 13.46 -14.32
C GLY A 391 -56.43 12.40 -13.38
N SER A 392 -57.28 11.81 -12.56
CA SER A 392 -57.30 10.43 -11.98
C SER A 392 -56.10 9.45 -12.13
N HIS A 393 -55.74 8.85 -10.98
CA HIS A 393 -55.31 7.46 -10.72
C HIS A 393 -54.27 6.75 -11.61
N SER A 394 -53.16 6.33 -10.98
CA SER A 394 -52.44 5.11 -11.35
C SER A 394 -51.71 4.49 -10.15
N ASP A 395 -51.81 3.17 -10.03
CA ASP A 395 -50.94 2.27 -9.26
C ASP A 395 -49.44 2.51 -9.54
N ALA A 396 -48.58 2.25 -8.54
CA ALA A 396 -47.30 1.54 -8.73
C ALA A 396 -46.55 1.38 -7.40
N ASP A 397 -46.14 0.14 -7.14
CA ASP A 397 -45.05 -0.26 -6.25
C ASP A 397 -43.80 0.62 -6.44
N SER A 398 -43.15 0.98 -5.33
CA SER A 398 -41.79 1.52 -5.35
C SER A 398 -40.95 0.86 -4.26
N ASP A 399 -40.22 -0.18 -4.65
CA ASP A 399 -39.00 -0.65 -3.99
C ASP A 399 -37.97 0.48 -3.96
N VAL A 400 -37.68 1.00 -2.77
CA VAL A 400 -36.57 1.93 -2.54
C VAL A 400 -35.33 1.10 -2.23
N LYS A 401 -34.41 1.08 -3.20
CA LYS A 401 -33.07 0.49 -3.11
C LYS A 401 -32.19 1.47 -2.33
N GLU A 402 -32.01 1.21 -1.04
CA GLU A 402 -31.16 1.99 -0.14
C GLU A 402 -29.69 1.66 -0.43
N ILE A 403 -28.95 2.63 -1.00
CA ILE A 403 -27.56 2.48 -1.46
C ILE A 403 -26.59 2.94 -0.37
N SER A 404 -25.78 1.98 0.04
CA SER A 404 -24.52 2.03 0.78
C SER A 404 -23.81 3.40 0.87
N THR A 405 -24.10 4.18 1.92
CA THR A 405 -23.20 5.26 2.36
C THR A 405 -23.23 5.46 3.88
N GLU A 406 -23.60 4.43 4.63
CA GLU A 406 -23.41 4.42 6.08
C GLU A 406 -22.22 3.54 6.44
N THR A 407 -21.41 3.99 7.40
CA THR A 407 -20.32 3.26 8.07
C THR A 407 -18.91 3.38 7.46
N SER A 408 -18.46 4.60 7.13
CA SER A 408 -17.02 4.93 7.25
C SER A 408 -16.70 5.71 8.55
N ILE A 409 -17.69 5.83 9.45
CA ILE A 409 -17.72 6.97 10.38
C ILE A 409 -17.37 6.63 11.82
N GLU A 410 -17.67 5.45 12.36
CA GLU A 410 -17.42 5.25 13.80
C GLU A 410 -16.00 4.79 14.17
N MET A 411 -15.20 4.29 13.23
CA MET A 411 -13.81 3.90 13.52
C MET A 411 -12.82 5.08 13.58
N THR A 412 -13.27 6.31 13.32
CA THR A 412 -12.40 7.51 13.37
C THR A 412 -12.47 8.23 14.73
N LYS A 413 -13.29 7.75 15.67
CA LYS A 413 -13.42 8.31 17.04
C LYS A 413 -13.05 7.35 18.18
N MET A 414 -12.38 6.23 17.90
CA MET A 414 -11.72 5.37 18.90
C MET A 414 -10.25 5.19 18.53
#